data_AF-A0A1L6BVR8-F1
#
_entry.id   AF-A0A1L6BVR8-F1
#
_cell.length_a   1.000
_cell.length_b   1.000
_cell.length_c   1.000
_cell.angle_alpha   90.00
_cell.angle_beta   90.00
_cell.angle_gamma   90.00
#
_symmetry.space_group_name_H-M   'P 1'
#
loop_
_entity.id
_entity.type
_entity.pdbx_description
1 polymer ?
#
loop_
_entity_poly.entity_id
_entity_poly.type
_entity_poly.pdbx_seq_one_letter_code
_entity_poly.pdbx_strand_id
1 'polypeptide(L)'
;MTRTRRGFIARRRRSKARSFIASFRGGLLRPQQDIRALASSHRDRNGQKRNFRRLWITRINSVIRGGWIYYTYSKLIHDLYKRQLLLNRKILAQIAIANQQCLYLISNEIIKNANWKESAVVI
;
A
#
# COMPACT_ATOMS: atom_id res chain seq x y z
N MET A 1 -21.83 38.21 -40.59
CA MET A 1 -21.01 37.43 -39.62
C MET A 1 -19.58 37.31 -40.15
N THR A 2 -18.58 37.50 -39.30
CA THR A 2 -17.15 37.54 -39.70
C THR A 2 -16.51 36.15 -39.59
N ARG A 3 -15.87 35.66 -40.66
CA ARG A 3 -15.21 34.35 -40.68
C ARG A 3 -13.94 34.36 -39.83
N THR A 4 -13.92 33.61 -38.73
CA THR A 4 -12.72 33.41 -37.89
C THR A 4 -11.99 32.12 -38.26
N ARG A 5 -10.66 32.19 -38.38
CA ARG A 5 -9.82 31.02 -38.69
C ARG A 5 -9.42 30.29 -37.40
N ARG A 6 -9.30 28.96 -37.47
CA ARG A 6 -8.94 28.09 -36.32
C ARG A 6 -7.51 28.28 -35.78
N GLY A 7 -6.60 28.85 -36.58
CA GLY A 7 -5.22 29.15 -36.18
C GLY A 7 -4.44 27.96 -35.61
N PHE A 8 -3.53 28.24 -34.68
CA PHE A 8 -2.64 27.26 -34.05
C PHE A 8 -3.29 26.44 -32.91
N ILE A 9 -4.50 26.80 -32.47
CA ILE A 9 -5.18 26.18 -31.33
C ILE A 9 -5.32 24.67 -31.51
N ALA A 10 -5.68 24.24 -32.73
CA ALA A 10 -5.78 22.82 -33.08
C ALA A 10 -4.45 22.08 -33.02
N ARG A 11 -3.36 22.73 -33.46
CA ARG A 11 -2.00 22.18 -33.45
C ARG A 11 -1.51 22.03 -32.01
N ARG A 12 -1.67 23.06 -31.17
CA ARG A 12 -1.30 23.05 -29.76
C ARG A 12 -1.96 21.89 -29.00
N ARG A 13 -3.27 21.66 -29.20
CA ARG A 13 -3.99 20.53 -28.59
C ARG A 13 -3.42 19.18 -29.00
N ARG A 14 -3.11 18.99 -30.29
CA ARG A 14 -2.53 17.76 -30.83
C ARG A 14 -1.11 17.52 -30.32
N SER A 15 -0.28 18.56 -30.25
CA SER A 15 1.07 18.46 -29.71
C SER A 15 1.09 18.04 -28.24
N LYS A 16 0.18 18.59 -27.41
CA LYS A 16 0.04 18.20 -25.99
C LYS A 16 -0.37 16.73 -25.80
N ALA A 17 -1.33 16.26 -26.61
CA ALA A 17 -1.73 14.85 -26.57
C ALA A 17 -0.58 13.94 -27.04
N ARG A 18 0.10 14.32 -28.13
CA ARG A 18 1.25 13.57 -28.65
C ARG A 18 2.41 13.49 -27.65
N SER A 19 2.70 14.56 -26.89
CA SER A 19 3.75 14.52 -25.86
C SER A 19 3.42 13.54 -24.73
N PHE A 20 2.14 13.37 -24.38
CA PHE A 20 1.73 12.38 -23.37
C PHE A 20 1.86 10.93 -23.87
N ILE A 21 1.59 10.69 -25.16
CA ILE A 21 1.63 9.35 -25.79
C ILE A 21 3.04 8.97 -26.29
N ALA A 22 4.04 9.85 -26.18
CA ALA A 22 5.32 9.70 -26.90
C ALA A 22 6.02 8.32 -26.73
N SER A 23 5.87 7.67 -25.58
CA SER A 23 6.48 6.37 -25.26
C SER A 23 5.56 5.15 -25.48
N PHE A 24 4.34 5.34 -25.98
CA PHE A 24 3.39 4.25 -26.18
C PHE A 24 3.79 3.44 -27.43
N ARG A 25 3.73 2.10 -27.32
CA ARG A 25 3.99 1.19 -28.44
C ARG A 25 2.84 1.23 -29.44
N GLY A 26 3.17 1.12 -30.73
CA GLY A 26 2.21 1.19 -31.84
C GLY A 26 2.06 2.64 -32.29
N GLY A 27 2.83 3.01 -33.33
CA GLY A 27 2.78 4.35 -33.90
C GLY A 27 1.40 4.62 -34.50
N LEU A 28 0.77 5.69 -33.99
CA LEU A 28 -0.47 6.30 -34.48
C LEU A 28 -1.76 5.54 -34.08
N LEU A 29 -2.76 6.32 -33.66
CA LEU A 29 -4.16 5.96 -33.37
C LEU A 29 -4.35 5.41 -31.93
N ARG A 30 -5.03 6.06 -30.98
CA ARG A 30 -6.24 6.92 -31.04
C ARG A 30 -6.26 7.83 -29.80
N PRO A 31 -6.92 9.01 -29.82
CA PRO A 31 -7.17 9.83 -28.61
C PRO A 31 -7.75 9.05 -27.43
N GLN A 32 -8.28 7.84 -27.68
CA GLN A 32 -8.74 6.90 -26.66
C GLN A 32 -7.64 6.38 -25.73
N GLN A 33 -6.38 6.28 -26.16
CA GLN A 33 -5.30 5.74 -25.32
C GLN A 33 -5.00 6.65 -24.12
N ASP A 34 -5.00 7.98 -24.33
CA ASP A 34 -4.88 8.98 -23.26
C ASP A 34 -5.96 8.80 -22.21
N ILE A 35 -7.21 8.71 -22.68
CA ILE A 35 -8.38 8.59 -21.82
C ILE A 35 -8.30 7.30 -21.01
N ARG A 36 -7.90 6.19 -21.64
CA ARG A 36 -7.71 4.89 -20.95
C ARG A 36 -6.58 4.94 -19.94
N ALA A 37 -5.44 5.55 -20.27
CA ALA A 37 -4.30 5.69 -19.37
C ALA A 37 -4.66 6.53 -18.14
N LEU A 38 -5.35 7.66 -18.33
CA LEU A 38 -5.84 8.50 -17.24
C LEU A 38 -6.87 7.77 -16.37
N ALA A 39 -7.84 7.10 -16.98
CA ALA A 39 -8.84 6.32 -16.25
C ALA A 39 -8.20 5.19 -15.42
N SER A 40 -7.20 4.49 -15.98
CA SER A 40 -6.45 3.49 -15.23
C SER A 40 -5.60 4.08 -14.12
N SER A 41 -4.88 5.17 -14.37
CA SER A 41 -4.12 5.88 -13.32
C SER A 41 -5.02 6.27 -12.15
N HIS A 42 -6.21 6.81 -12.41
CA HIS A 42 -7.17 7.16 -11.36
C HIS A 42 -7.66 5.93 -10.57
N ARG A 43 -8.00 4.84 -11.26
CA ARG A 43 -8.40 3.59 -10.61
C ARG A 43 -7.29 3.00 -9.75
N ASP A 44 -6.08 2.96 -10.30
CA ASP A 44 -4.93 2.29 -9.72
C ASP A 44 -4.38 3.04 -8.50
N ARG A 45 -4.50 4.37 -8.43
CA ARG A 45 -4.17 5.14 -7.21
C ARG A 45 -4.91 4.62 -5.97
N ASN A 46 -6.19 4.26 -6.13
CA ASN A 46 -6.97 3.67 -5.04
C ASN A 46 -6.60 2.20 -4.83
N GLY A 47 -6.40 1.43 -5.91
CA GLY A 47 -5.95 0.05 -5.85
C GLY A 47 -4.59 -0.13 -5.17
N GLN A 48 -3.67 0.82 -5.35
CA GLN A 48 -2.32 0.80 -4.81
C GLN A 48 -2.33 0.76 -3.28
N LYS A 49 -3.25 1.50 -2.64
CA LYS A 49 -3.43 1.49 -1.17
C LYS A 49 -3.77 0.09 -0.66
N ARG A 50 -4.64 -0.63 -1.37
CA ARG A 50 -5.01 -2.01 -1.06
C ARG A 50 -3.84 -2.97 -1.30
N ASN A 51 -3.12 -2.78 -2.40
CA ASN A 51 -1.98 -3.63 -2.77
C ASN A 51 -0.83 -3.49 -1.77
N PHE A 52 -0.50 -2.28 -1.33
CA PHE A 52 0.50 -2.07 -0.27
C PHE A 52 0.08 -2.71 1.05
N ARG A 53 -1.17 -2.55 1.45
CA ARG A 53 -1.67 -3.20 2.67
C ARG A 53 -1.58 -4.72 2.58
N ARG A 54 -1.94 -5.31 1.45
CA ARG A 54 -1.76 -6.76 1.19
C ARG A 54 -0.30 -7.16 1.31
N LEU A 55 0.61 -6.43 0.67
CA LEU A 55 2.04 -6.69 0.73
C LEU A 55 2.59 -6.65 2.16
N TRP A 56 2.20 -5.65 2.96
CA TRP A 56 2.64 -5.55 4.35
C TRP A 56 2.17 -6.73 5.20
N ILE A 57 0.92 -7.16 5.02
CA ILE A 57 0.37 -8.34 5.71
C ILE A 57 1.15 -9.59 5.32
N THR A 58 1.42 -9.79 4.03
CA THR A 58 2.20 -10.94 3.55
C THR A 58 3.61 -10.96 4.13
N ARG A 59 4.27 -9.80 4.22
CA ARG A 59 5.62 -9.68 4.83
C ARG A 59 5.62 -9.99 6.32
N ILE A 60 4.62 -9.52 7.06
CA ILE A 60 4.50 -9.84 8.49
C ILE A 60 4.22 -11.35 8.65
N ASN A 61 3.33 -11.90 7.83
CA ASN A 61 3.00 -13.32 7.84
C ASN A 61 4.21 -14.22 7.52
N SER A 62 5.09 -13.81 6.61
CA SER A 62 6.28 -14.62 6.28
C SER A 62 7.24 -14.71 7.46
N VAL A 63 7.44 -13.63 8.22
CA VAL A 63 8.31 -13.64 9.41
C VAL A 63 7.70 -14.49 10.52
N ILE A 64 6.40 -14.37 10.73
CA ILE A 64 5.65 -15.20 11.69
C ILE A 64 5.79 -16.70 11.34
N ARG A 65 5.57 -17.06 10.07
CA ARG A 65 5.70 -18.45 9.61
C ARG A 65 7.14 -18.96 9.64
N GLY A 66 8.14 -18.08 9.60
CA GLY A 66 9.56 -18.42 9.68
C GLY A 66 10.01 -18.94 11.05
N GLY A 67 9.10 -19.15 12.01
CA GLY A 67 9.40 -19.74 13.31
C GLY A 67 9.95 -18.75 14.35
N TRP A 68 10.18 -17.50 13.96
CA TRP A 68 10.66 -16.45 14.85
C TRP A 68 9.62 -16.01 15.88
N ILE A 69 8.34 -16.26 15.64
CA ILE A 69 7.23 -15.84 16.51
C ILE A 69 6.21 -16.98 16.61
N TYR A 70 5.84 -17.38 17.82
CA TYR A 70 4.87 -18.46 18.10
C TYR A 70 3.39 -18.07 17.89
N TYR A 71 3.11 -16.95 17.23
CA TYR A 71 1.78 -16.35 17.08
C TYR A 71 1.19 -16.49 15.67
N THR A 72 -0.11 -16.26 15.52
CA THR A 72 -0.76 -16.01 14.22
C THR A 72 -0.93 -14.50 14.02
N TYR A 73 -0.84 -14.00 12.79
CA TYR A 73 -1.01 -12.56 12.50
C TYR A 73 -2.29 -11.96 13.09
N SER A 74 -3.43 -12.66 13.02
CA SER A 74 -4.68 -12.18 13.58
C SER A 74 -4.60 -11.95 15.09
N LYS A 75 -3.95 -12.87 15.81
CA LYS A 75 -3.72 -12.77 17.26
C LYS A 75 -2.76 -11.61 17.57
N LEU A 76 -1.62 -11.54 16.88
CA LEU A 76 -0.64 -10.45 17.04
C LEU A 76 -1.30 -9.07 16.89
N ILE A 77 -2.10 -8.89 15.84
CA ILE A 77 -2.80 -7.62 15.61
C ILE A 77 -3.85 -7.36 16.68
N HIS A 78 -4.63 -8.37 17.08
CA HIS A 78 -5.62 -8.24 18.14
C HIS A 78 -4.97 -7.77 19.44
N ASP A 79 -3.86 -8.40 19.84
CA ASP A 79 -3.15 -8.08 21.08
C ASP A 79 -2.50 -6.69 21.04
N LEU A 80 -1.97 -6.28 19.87
CA LEU A 80 -1.50 -4.91 19.66
C LEU A 80 -2.61 -3.87 19.90
N TYR A 81 -3.82 -4.12 19.39
CA TYR A 81 -4.96 -3.23 19.62
C TYR A 81 -5.45 -3.27 21.08
N LYS A 82 -5.52 -4.45 21.70
CA LYS A 82 -5.89 -4.61 23.12
C LYS A 82 -4.95 -3.82 24.04
N ARG A 83 -3.68 -3.71 23.64
CA ARG A 83 -2.64 -2.95 24.35
C ARG A 83 -2.52 -1.49 23.94
N GLN A 84 -3.42 -1.00 23.09
CA GLN A 84 -3.41 0.38 22.58
C GLN A 84 -2.11 0.78 21.86
N LEU A 85 -1.35 -0.20 21.33
CA LEU A 85 -0.17 0.05 20.52
C LEU A 85 -0.61 0.37 19.09
N LEU A 86 -0.67 1.66 18.74
CA LEU A 86 -1.15 2.17 17.45
C LEU A 86 -0.12 2.03 16.30
N LEU A 87 0.56 0.88 16.22
CA LEU A 87 1.52 0.62 15.15
C LEU A 87 0.81 0.32 13.83
N ASN A 88 1.12 1.11 12.81
CA ASN A 88 0.62 0.86 11.46
C ASN A 88 1.34 -0.36 10.85
N ARG A 89 0.61 -1.13 10.03
CA ARG A 89 1.12 -2.31 9.31
C ARG A 89 2.30 -2.00 8.40
N LYS A 90 2.39 -0.75 7.89
CA LYS A 90 3.56 -0.27 7.15
C LYS A 90 4.84 -0.36 7.98
N ILE A 91 4.80 0.18 9.21
CA ILE A 91 5.94 0.21 10.12
C ILE A 91 6.26 -1.20 10.58
N LEU A 92 5.24 -1.98 10.94
CA LEU A 92 5.42 -3.36 11.39
C LEU A 92 6.08 -4.24 10.30
N ALA A 93 5.67 -4.08 9.04
CA ALA A 93 6.29 -4.78 7.92
C ALA A 93 7.72 -4.31 7.63
N GLN A 94 8.03 -3.04 7.89
CA GLN A 94 9.38 -2.51 7.74
C GLN A 94 10.31 -3.04 8.83
N ILE A 95 9.84 -3.07 10.09
CA ILE A 95 10.57 -3.67 11.22
C ILE A 95 10.82 -5.14 10.93
N ALA A 96 9.80 -5.87 10.46
CA ALA A 96 9.91 -7.29 10.12
C ALA A 96 11.01 -7.58 9.08
N ILE A 97 11.27 -6.65 8.15
CA ILE A 97 12.34 -6.79 7.16
C ILE A 97 13.69 -6.35 7.72
N ALA A 98 13.73 -5.20 8.40
CA ALA A 98 14.98 -4.58 8.83
C ALA A 98 15.62 -5.31 10.02
N ASN A 99 14.81 -5.77 10.97
CA ASN A 99 15.28 -6.47 12.16
C ASN A 99 14.20 -7.43 12.69
N GLN A 100 14.36 -8.72 12.38
CA GLN A 100 13.45 -9.78 12.80
C GLN A 100 13.42 -9.95 14.33
N GLN A 101 14.56 -9.74 15.00
CA GLN A 101 14.69 -9.86 16.45
C GLN A 101 13.88 -8.78 17.19
N CYS A 102 13.78 -7.57 16.63
CA CYS A 102 12.94 -6.51 17.17
C CYS A 102 11.45 -6.91 17.19
N LEU A 103 10.97 -7.53 16.11
CA LEU A 103 9.60 -8.04 16.02
C LEU A 103 9.33 -9.12 17.09
N TYR A 104 10.30 -9.99 17.34
CA TYR A 104 10.24 -11.00 18.40
C TYR A 104 10.16 -10.38 19.80
N LEU A 105 11.00 -9.39 20.10
CA LEU A 105 10.97 -8.68 21.38
C LEU A 105 9.60 -8.02 21.65
N ILE A 106 9.04 -7.36 20.63
CA ILE A 106 7.69 -6.78 20.71
C ILE A 106 6.66 -7.88 21.02
N SER A 107 6.74 -9.02 20.33
CA SER A 107 5.84 -10.16 20.59
C SER A 107 5.99 -10.69 22.01
N ASN A 108 7.21 -10.82 22.53
CA ASN A 108 7.46 -11.31 23.89
C ASN A 108 6.93 -10.35 24.96
N GLU A 109 7.13 -9.04 24.77
CA GLU A 109 6.55 -8.04 25.67
C GLU A 109 5.02 -8.09 25.67
N ILE A 110 4.41 -8.39 24.51
CA ILE A 110 2.96 -8.59 24.41
C ILE A 110 2.53 -9.86 25.15
N ILE A 111 3.32 -10.95 25.14
CA ILE A 111 3.00 -12.20 25.88
C ILE A 111 3.14 -11.99 27.38
N LYS A 112 4.30 -11.51 27.82
CA LYS A 112 4.64 -11.29 29.23
C LYS A 112 3.57 -10.43 29.91
N ASN A 113 3.12 -9.40 29.20
CA ASN A 113 2.11 -8.50 29.74
C ASN A 113 0.66 -9.01 29.65
N ALA A 114 0.41 -10.19 29.09
CA ALA A 114 -0.94 -10.79 29.04
C ALA A 114 -1.16 -11.58 30.33
N ASN A 115 -0.17 -12.38 30.70
CA ASN A 115 -0.17 -13.21 31.89
C ASN A 115 -0.34 -12.38 33.17
N TRP A 116 0.32 -11.20 33.32
CA TRP A 116 0.16 -10.40 34.54
C TRP A 116 -1.27 -9.90 34.78
N LYS A 117 -2.00 -9.54 33.70
CA LYS A 117 -3.39 -9.06 33.84
C LYS A 117 -4.32 -10.18 34.23
N GLU A 118 -4.10 -11.38 33.69
CA GLU A 118 -4.88 -12.57 34.05
C GLU A 118 -4.60 -12.98 35.50
N SER A 119 -3.35 -12.89 35.97
CA SER A 119 -3.02 -13.13 37.38
C SER A 119 -3.61 -12.10 38.36
N ALA A 120 -3.74 -10.84 37.95
CA ALA A 120 -4.29 -9.76 38.78
C ALA A 120 -5.83 -9.77 38.88
N VAL A 121 -6.52 -10.53 38.02
CA VAL A 121 -7.99 -10.67 38.04
C VAL A 121 -8.43 -11.90 38.84
N VAL A 122 -7.52 -12.83 39.14
CA VAL A 122 -7.78 -14.07 39.88
C VAL A 122 -7.57 -13.92 41.41
N ILE A 123 -7.12 -12.74 41.86
CA ILE A 123 -7.03 -12.34 43.28
C ILE A 123 -8.09 -11.28 43.55
#